data_AF-A0A3G9G9C0-F1
#
_entry.id   AF-A0A3G9G9C0-F1
#
_cell.length_a   1.000
_cell.length_b   1.000
_cell.length_c   1.000
_cell.angle_alpha   90.00
_cell.angle_beta   90.00
_cell.angle_gamma   90.00
#
_symmetry.space_group_name_H-M   'P 1'
#
loop_
_entity.id
_entity.type
_entity.pdbx_description
1 polymer ?
#
loop_
_entity_poly.entity_id
_entity_poly.type
_entity_poly.pdbx_seq_one_letter_code
_entity_poly.pdbx_strand_id
1 'polypeptide(L)'
;MLGPKTGPRLAVSLESAALLPGLGIGETVDLSHLADRVIEGGAEGVMIHLTSDHGLISDEDLARVAAVCSERQRDFCLRVTTAFDHVERARHLKADRIYLGREAKAAQWTSTSLFLKSHIGHIQKVQKTLKDSDIALFVTLEPTLEAAEQALRYGLFTVELDMSHLAASLHSPDIDRAFDALSHVLSLGRYLNRHGVEVHLGGGLRPADLRVLARSGSFRQFNIGRRLMPEALNDGLSAAVKTLRECMSRAGRGDDAPVERHKRLAERVAGMGDTRLKERLERFCREVLPRLEDPQLYAAERLLAGPLVRLEALVFAANLPASFAGITLIKYLRQTQSPGRSGTPLRRAG
;
A
#
# COMPACT_ATOMS: atom_id res chain seq x y z
N MET A 1 9.21 -20.96 12.58
CA MET A 1 7.73 -21.03 12.56
C MET A 1 7.20 -19.81 13.30
N LEU A 2 6.74 -18.79 12.57
CA LEU A 2 6.06 -17.64 13.18
C LEU A 2 4.69 -18.10 13.70
N GLY A 3 4.38 -17.76 14.95
CA GLY A 3 3.16 -18.15 15.66
C GLY A 3 1.84 -17.67 15.02
N PRO A 4 0.69 -17.94 15.65
CA PRO A 4 -0.63 -17.74 15.06
C PRO A 4 -0.84 -16.29 14.62
N LYS A 5 -1.47 -16.14 13.45
CA LYS A 5 -1.71 -14.89 12.68
C LYS A 5 -2.03 -13.68 13.57
N THR A 6 -1.00 -12.89 13.90
CA THR A 6 -1.17 -11.48 14.24
C THR A 6 -1.47 -10.72 12.94
N GLY A 7 -2.35 -9.70 13.01
CA GLY A 7 -2.72 -8.89 11.85
C GLY A 7 -1.52 -8.18 11.21
N PRO A 8 -1.72 -7.44 10.11
CA PRO A 8 -0.62 -6.74 9.46
C PRO A 8 0.08 -5.76 10.43
N ARG A 9 1.40 -5.78 10.43
CA ARG A 9 2.28 -4.93 11.24
C ARG A 9 2.44 -3.56 10.60
N LEU A 10 2.75 -2.55 11.39
CA LEU A 10 3.09 -1.20 10.95
C LEU A 10 4.48 -0.84 11.45
N ALA A 11 5.34 -0.36 10.55
CA ALA A 11 6.54 0.37 10.93
C ALA A 11 6.46 1.79 10.38
N VAL A 12 6.95 2.76 11.17
CA VAL A 12 6.88 4.18 10.82
C VAL A 12 8.29 4.74 10.63
N SER A 13 8.53 5.35 9.48
CA SER A 13 9.79 6.02 9.17
C SER A 13 9.82 7.44 9.72
N LEU A 14 10.89 7.77 10.43
CA LEU A 14 11.15 9.11 10.99
C LEU A 14 12.04 9.99 10.10
N GLU A 15 12.43 9.50 8.92
CA GLU A 15 13.31 10.23 7.99
C GLU A 15 12.78 11.64 7.66
N SER A 16 11.46 11.78 7.47
CA SER A 16 10.86 13.08 7.17
C SER A 16 10.78 14.02 8.36
N ALA A 17 10.80 13.50 9.59
CA ALA A 17 10.86 14.32 10.79
C ALA A 17 12.28 14.88 10.98
N ALA A 18 13.32 14.13 10.61
CA ALA A 18 14.71 14.60 10.62
C ALA A 18 14.98 15.73 9.62
N LEU A 19 14.11 15.93 8.63
CA LEU A 19 14.18 17.08 7.71
C LEU A 19 13.65 18.39 8.32
N LEU A 20 12.94 18.33 9.45
CA LEU A 20 12.43 19.53 10.08
C LEU A 20 13.59 20.29 10.74
N PRO A 21 13.77 21.58 10.46
CA PRO A 21 14.81 22.36 11.12
C PRO A 21 14.51 22.45 12.62
N GLY A 22 15.55 22.41 13.45
CA GLY A 22 15.43 22.94 14.81
C GLY A 22 15.12 24.43 14.73
N LEU A 23 14.21 24.90 15.60
CA LEU A 23 13.85 26.31 15.64
C LEU A 23 14.91 27.14 16.40
N GLY A 24 15.70 26.52 17.27
CA GLY A 24 16.89 27.10 17.90
C GLY A 24 18.21 26.78 17.17
N ILE A 25 19.24 27.61 17.43
CA ILE A 25 20.60 27.36 16.94
C ILE A 25 21.13 26.09 17.59
N GLY A 26 21.45 25.08 16.76
CA GLY A 26 21.98 23.80 17.23
C GLY A 26 20.92 22.84 17.80
N GLU A 27 19.64 23.20 17.74
CA GLU A 27 18.56 22.27 18.07
C GLU A 27 18.31 21.32 16.90
N THR A 28 18.03 20.07 17.22
CA THR A 28 17.56 19.05 16.27
C THR A 28 16.33 18.39 16.86
N VAL A 29 15.51 17.80 16.00
CA VAL A 29 14.36 17.02 16.45
C VAL A 29 14.88 15.77 17.16
N ASP A 30 14.50 15.58 18.42
CA ASP A 30 14.83 14.36 19.17
C ASP A 30 14.08 13.15 18.58
N LEU A 31 14.78 12.40 17.73
CA LEU A 31 14.22 11.22 17.08
C LEU A 31 13.89 10.09 18.05
N SER A 32 14.56 10.03 19.21
CA SER A 32 14.27 9.02 20.23
C SER A 32 12.92 9.27 20.90
N HIS A 33 12.59 10.55 21.16
CA HIS A 33 11.28 10.93 21.62
C HIS A 33 10.20 10.62 20.58
N LEU A 34 10.45 10.90 19.30
CA LEU A 34 9.51 10.55 18.23
C LEU A 34 9.33 9.04 18.06
N ALA A 35 10.40 8.25 18.23
CA ALA A 35 10.34 6.80 18.22
C ALA A 35 9.40 6.28 19.32
N ASP A 36 9.49 6.83 20.54
CA ASP A 36 8.56 6.48 21.62
C ASP A 36 7.11 6.85 21.26
N ARG A 37 6.86 8.03 20.68
CA ARG A 37 5.51 8.43 20.20
C ARG A 37 4.96 7.52 19.11
N VAL A 38 5.81 7.07 18.19
CA VAL A 38 5.42 6.06 17.17
C VAL A 38 4.99 4.76 17.84
N ILE A 39 5.74 4.30 18.84
CA ILE A 39 5.45 3.06 19.56
C ILE A 39 4.19 3.18 20.41
N GLU A 40 3.98 4.30 21.10
CA GLU A 40 2.74 4.61 21.83
C GLU A 40 1.51 4.59 20.93
N GLY A 41 1.65 5.06 19.68
CA GLY A 41 0.60 4.97 18.66
C GLY A 41 0.30 3.54 18.19
N GLY A 42 1.08 2.56 18.63
CA GLY A 42 0.84 1.13 18.37
C GLY A 42 1.56 0.58 17.15
N ALA A 43 2.58 1.28 16.61
CA ALA A 43 3.45 0.70 15.60
C ALA A 43 4.33 -0.41 16.20
N GLU A 44 4.55 -1.47 15.44
CA GLU A 44 5.41 -2.58 15.82
C GLU A 44 6.90 -2.33 15.51
N GLY A 45 7.23 -1.26 14.78
CA GLY A 45 8.60 -0.87 14.53
C GLY A 45 8.80 0.60 14.14
N VAL A 46 10.02 1.07 14.30
CA VAL A 46 10.48 2.40 13.89
C VAL A 46 11.51 2.21 12.79
N MET A 47 11.37 2.96 11.71
CA MET A 47 12.26 2.86 10.55
C MET A 47 13.12 4.12 10.40
N ILE A 48 14.41 3.93 10.11
CA ILE A 48 15.32 5.00 9.69
C ILE A 48 15.98 4.60 8.39
N HIS A 49 16.19 5.56 7.48
CA HIS A 49 16.98 5.33 6.27
C HIS A 49 18.42 5.77 6.55
N LEU A 50 19.37 4.85 6.40
CA LEU A 50 20.78 5.20 6.41
C LEU A 50 21.15 5.73 5.02
N THR A 51 21.15 7.05 4.89
CA THR A 51 21.67 7.74 3.71
C THR A 51 23.17 7.96 3.85
N SER A 52 23.88 7.92 2.72
CA SER A 52 25.28 8.33 2.62
C SER A 52 25.48 9.82 2.89
N ASP A 53 24.40 10.62 2.77
CA ASP A 53 24.36 12.00 3.22
C ASP A 53 24.15 12.02 4.74
N HIS A 54 25.26 11.99 5.49
CA HIS A 54 25.28 11.92 6.97
C HIS A 54 24.70 13.15 7.69
N GLY A 55 24.10 14.10 6.96
CA GLY A 55 23.85 15.46 7.44
C GLY A 55 22.63 15.67 8.35
N LEU A 56 21.68 14.71 8.42
CA LEU A 56 20.41 14.92 9.14
C LEU A 56 20.17 14.00 10.33
N ILE A 57 20.80 12.81 10.35
CA ILE A 57 20.62 11.81 11.41
C ILE A 57 22.00 11.33 11.83
N SER A 58 22.39 11.62 13.07
CA SER A 58 23.70 11.24 13.61
C SER A 58 23.74 9.77 14.05
N ASP A 59 24.95 9.24 14.28
CA ASP A 59 25.12 7.93 14.94
C ASP A 59 24.50 7.89 16.33
N GLU A 60 24.55 9.02 17.04
CA GLU A 60 23.96 9.11 18.38
C GLU A 60 22.43 9.04 18.33
N ASP A 61 21.80 9.68 17.35
CA ASP A 61 20.35 9.59 17.14
C ASP A 61 19.92 8.15 16.84
N LEU A 62 20.67 7.45 15.98
CA LEU A 62 20.42 6.04 15.67
C LEU A 62 20.54 5.16 16.92
N ALA A 63 21.58 5.37 17.73
CA ALA A 63 21.79 4.61 18.96
C ALA A 63 20.66 4.85 19.98
N ARG A 64 20.19 6.09 20.14
CA ARG A 64 19.07 6.42 21.03
C ARG A 64 17.76 5.82 20.53
N VAL A 65 17.46 5.89 19.23
CA VAL A 65 16.26 5.26 18.65
C VAL A 65 16.30 3.74 18.82
N ALA A 66 17.46 3.11 18.59
CA ALA A 66 17.64 1.67 18.80
C ALA A 66 17.41 1.28 20.27
N ALA A 67 17.92 2.07 21.22
CA ALA A 67 17.71 1.86 22.64
C ALA A 67 16.22 1.93 23.02
N VAL A 68 15.50 2.97 22.56
CA VAL A 68 14.05 3.10 22.78
C VAL A 68 13.30 1.89 22.20
N CYS A 69 13.61 1.47 20.98
CA CYS A 69 12.97 0.30 20.37
C CYS A 69 13.21 -0.98 21.19
N SER A 70 14.45 -1.20 21.63
CA SER A 70 14.84 -2.34 22.46
C SER A 70 14.11 -2.35 23.81
N GLU A 71 14.09 -1.22 24.52
CA GLU A 71 13.41 -1.07 25.82
C GLU A 71 11.91 -1.34 25.71
N ARG A 72 11.30 -0.92 24.60
CA ARG A 72 9.87 -1.07 24.34
C ARG A 72 9.50 -2.38 23.65
N GLN A 73 10.47 -3.25 23.38
CA GLN A 73 10.29 -4.52 22.66
C GLN A 73 9.62 -4.34 21.29
N ARG A 74 10.17 -3.42 20.49
CA ARG A 74 9.72 -3.08 19.13
C ARG A 74 10.87 -3.15 18.15
N ASP A 75 10.54 -3.36 16.87
CA ASP A 75 11.56 -3.55 15.84
C ASP A 75 12.24 -2.22 15.50
N PHE A 76 13.56 -2.18 15.61
CA PHE A 76 14.39 -1.18 14.97
C PHE A 76 14.68 -1.58 13.53
N CYS A 77 14.06 -0.87 12.58
CA CYS A 77 14.15 -1.15 11.15
C CYS A 77 15.11 -0.15 10.47
N LEU A 78 16.02 -0.64 9.64
CA LEU A 78 16.90 0.20 8.84
C LEU A 78 16.69 -0.03 7.35
N ARG A 79 16.55 1.04 6.58
CA ARG A 79 16.70 0.98 5.12
C ARG A 79 18.13 1.37 4.77
N VAL A 80 18.80 0.55 3.99
CA VAL A 80 20.23 0.71 3.64
C VAL A 80 20.46 0.35 2.17
N THR A 81 21.61 0.73 1.64
CA THR A 81 22.07 0.25 0.33
C THR A 81 22.80 -1.08 0.47
N THR A 82 23.19 -1.68 -0.64
CA THR A 82 24.02 -2.89 -0.63
C THR A 82 25.51 -2.62 -0.34
N ALA A 83 25.87 -1.40 0.05
CA ALA A 83 27.24 -1.05 0.43
C ALA A 83 27.63 -1.72 1.76
N PHE A 84 28.86 -2.20 1.84
CA PHE A 84 29.33 -3.03 2.96
C PHE A 84 29.31 -2.26 4.29
N ASP A 85 29.76 -1.01 4.27
CA ASP A 85 29.77 -0.09 5.41
C ASP A 85 28.36 0.19 5.95
N HIS A 86 27.37 0.39 5.07
CA HIS A 86 25.98 0.59 5.49
C HIS A 86 25.41 -0.66 6.20
N VAL A 87 25.73 -1.85 5.68
CA VAL A 87 25.28 -3.13 6.25
C VAL A 87 25.97 -3.42 7.59
N GLU A 88 27.28 -3.21 7.69
CA GLU A 88 28.01 -3.35 8.96
C GLU A 88 27.51 -2.36 10.01
N ARG A 89 27.23 -1.11 9.63
CA ARG A 89 26.63 -0.11 10.54
C ARG A 89 25.29 -0.60 11.08
N ALA A 90 24.42 -1.12 10.22
CA ALA A 90 23.14 -1.70 10.64
C ALA A 90 23.32 -2.90 11.59
N ARG A 91 24.35 -3.72 11.38
CA ARG A 91 24.71 -4.85 12.25
C ARG A 91 25.22 -4.37 13.61
N HIS A 92 26.07 -3.35 13.65
CA HIS A 92 26.58 -2.76 14.89
C HIS A 92 25.46 -2.12 15.73
N LEU A 93 24.49 -1.50 15.07
CA LEU A 93 23.29 -0.95 15.72
C LEU A 93 22.27 -2.03 16.11
N LYS A 94 22.52 -3.30 15.80
CA LYS A 94 21.65 -4.45 16.11
C LYS A 94 20.22 -4.25 15.60
N ALA A 95 20.06 -3.74 14.39
CA ALA A 95 18.73 -3.58 13.78
C ALA A 95 18.01 -4.94 13.66
N ASP A 96 16.73 -4.99 14.01
CA ASP A 96 15.92 -6.21 13.89
C ASP A 96 15.61 -6.54 12.42
N ARG A 97 15.47 -5.49 11.59
CA ARG A 97 15.15 -5.63 10.16
C ARG A 97 15.97 -4.69 9.30
N ILE A 98 16.48 -5.21 8.19
CA ILE A 98 17.17 -4.43 7.16
C ILE A 98 16.39 -4.49 5.86
N TYR A 99 16.19 -3.34 5.21
CA TYR A 99 15.58 -3.21 3.89
C TYR A 99 16.64 -2.71 2.90
N LEU A 100 17.06 -3.57 1.98
CA LEU A 100 17.96 -3.21 0.90
C LEU A 100 17.19 -2.44 -0.18
N GLY A 101 17.56 -1.18 -0.35
CA GLY A 101 17.01 -0.30 -1.37
C GLY A 101 18.10 0.43 -2.14
N ARG A 102 17.67 1.20 -3.14
CA ARG A 102 18.54 2.21 -3.76
C ARG A 102 18.86 3.30 -2.77
N GLU A 103 19.97 4.01 -2.99
CA GLU A 103 20.22 5.27 -2.32
C GLU A 103 19.06 6.24 -2.63
N ALA A 104 18.44 6.77 -1.58
CA ALA A 104 17.43 7.81 -1.66
C ALA A 104 17.94 9.01 -0.88
N LYS A 105 17.81 10.21 -1.45
CA LYS A 105 18.11 11.44 -0.71
C LYS A 105 16.88 11.84 0.10
N ALA A 106 17.05 12.14 1.39
CA ALA A 106 15.93 12.46 2.28
C ALA A 106 14.99 13.55 1.69
N ALA A 107 15.56 14.60 1.09
CA ALA A 107 14.80 15.71 0.49
C ALA A 107 14.11 15.39 -0.86
N GLN A 108 14.43 14.26 -1.50
CA GLN A 108 13.94 13.91 -2.84
C GLN A 108 13.17 12.60 -2.82
N TRP A 109 11.92 12.66 -3.29
CA TRP A 109 11.17 11.42 -3.46
C TRP A 109 11.64 10.66 -4.68
N THR A 110 12.25 9.52 -4.43
CA THR A 110 12.68 8.57 -5.45
C THR A 110 12.22 7.18 -5.03
N SER A 111 12.00 6.31 -6.03
CA SER A 111 11.75 4.91 -5.76
C SER A 111 12.97 4.28 -5.10
N THR A 112 12.73 3.42 -4.10
CA THR A 112 13.78 2.68 -3.39
C THR A 112 14.01 1.28 -3.97
N SER A 113 13.36 0.92 -5.08
CA SER A 113 13.41 -0.42 -5.70
C SER A 113 14.77 -0.77 -6.30
N LEU A 114 15.33 -1.93 -5.94
CA LEU A 114 16.57 -2.43 -6.55
C LEU A 114 16.29 -3.23 -7.84
N PHE A 115 17.12 -3.02 -8.85
CA PHE A 115 17.18 -3.89 -10.02
C PHE A 115 17.96 -5.16 -9.68
N LEU A 116 17.25 -6.25 -9.39
CA LEU A 116 17.84 -7.50 -8.90
C LEU A 116 18.95 -8.04 -9.80
N LYS A 117 18.75 -8.07 -11.13
CA LYS A 117 19.75 -8.55 -12.09
C LYS A 117 21.13 -7.89 -11.92
N SER A 118 21.19 -6.59 -11.66
CA SER A 118 22.46 -5.87 -11.49
C SER A 118 23.01 -5.89 -10.06
N HIS A 119 22.21 -6.26 -9.07
CA HIS A 119 22.59 -6.21 -7.65
C HIS A 119 22.71 -7.57 -6.98
N ILE A 120 22.37 -8.67 -7.66
CA ILE A 120 22.27 -9.99 -7.02
C ILE A 120 23.57 -10.44 -6.35
N GLY A 121 24.73 -10.20 -6.96
CA GLY A 121 26.02 -10.53 -6.36
C GLY A 121 26.30 -9.76 -5.07
N HIS A 122 25.82 -8.52 -4.96
CA HIS A 122 25.91 -7.73 -3.72
C HIS A 122 24.91 -8.22 -2.68
N ILE A 123 23.66 -8.48 -3.09
CA ILE A 123 22.61 -9.01 -2.19
C ILE A 123 23.05 -10.34 -1.56
N GLN A 124 23.64 -11.26 -2.35
CA GLN A 124 24.15 -12.53 -1.85
C GLN A 124 25.32 -12.36 -0.86
N LYS A 125 26.19 -11.36 -1.08
CA LYS A 125 27.23 -11.01 -0.11
C LYS A 125 26.61 -10.52 1.20
N VAL A 126 25.60 -9.66 1.14
CA VAL A 126 24.87 -9.20 2.33
C VAL A 126 24.20 -10.37 3.06
N GLN A 127 23.53 -11.27 2.34
CA GLN A 127 22.95 -12.49 2.93
C GLN A 127 24.01 -13.34 3.65
N LYS A 128 25.21 -13.46 3.07
CA LYS A 128 26.33 -14.17 3.71
C LYS A 128 26.83 -13.45 4.97
N THR A 129 26.95 -12.13 4.93
CA THR A 129 27.35 -11.31 6.09
C THR A 129 26.36 -11.42 7.24
N LEU A 130 25.06 -11.48 6.93
CA LEU A 130 23.97 -11.54 7.92
C LEU A 130 23.57 -12.98 8.30
N LYS A 131 24.26 -14.00 7.80
CA LYS A 131 23.85 -15.40 7.95
C LYS A 131 23.69 -15.84 9.41
N ASP A 132 24.58 -15.36 10.28
CA ASP A 132 24.62 -15.71 11.70
C ASP A 132 24.05 -14.60 12.60
N SER A 133 23.34 -13.62 12.02
CA SER A 133 22.66 -12.57 12.78
C SER A 133 21.14 -12.80 12.81
N ASP A 134 20.49 -12.31 13.85
CA ASP A 134 19.01 -12.36 13.99
C ASP A 134 18.29 -11.31 13.14
N ILE A 135 19.00 -10.69 12.19
CA ILE A 135 18.50 -9.57 11.39
C ILE A 135 17.68 -10.10 10.21
N ALA A 136 16.41 -9.74 10.14
CA ALA A 136 15.58 -10.07 8.99
C ALA A 136 15.90 -9.15 7.80
N LEU A 137 16.41 -9.74 6.72
CA LEU A 137 16.76 -9.02 5.50
C LEU A 137 15.57 -8.99 4.52
N PHE A 138 15.22 -7.81 4.03
CA PHE A 138 14.24 -7.57 2.97
C PHE A 138 14.91 -6.89 1.78
N VAL A 139 14.44 -7.17 0.57
CA VAL A 139 14.88 -6.44 -0.64
C VAL A 139 13.70 -5.66 -1.20
N THR A 140 13.87 -4.36 -1.41
CA THR A 140 12.83 -3.51 -2.02
C THR A 140 12.80 -3.73 -3.52
N LEU A 141 11.62 -4.06 -4.07
CA LEU A 141 11.40 -4.37 -5.47
C LEU A 141 10.33 -3.46 -6.08
N GLU A 142 10.47 -3.22 -7.38
CA GLU A 142 9.34 -2.75 -8.18
C GLU A 142 8.22 -3.80 -8.15
N PRO A 143 6.95 -3.40 -8.04
CA PRO A 143 5.84 -4.33 -7.99
C PRO A 143 5.53 -4.85 -9.40
N THR A 144 6.42 -5.65 -10.00
CA THR A 144 6.21 -6.29 -11.31
C THR A 144 6.34 -7.80 -11.20
N LEU A 145 5.68 -8.53 -12.11
CA LEU A 145 5.81 -9.98 -12.18
C LEU A 145 7.26 -10.39 -12.48
N GLU A 146 7.95 -9.66 -13.37
CA GLU A 146 9.36 -9.93 -13.68
C GLU A 146 10.25 -9.82 -12.44
N ALA A 147 10.09 -8.78 -11.62
CA ALA A 147 10.85 -8.61 -10.39
C ALA A 147 10.53 -9.71 -9.37
N ALA A 148 9.25 -10.09 -9.22
CA ALA A 148 8.85 -11.20 -8.36
C ALA A 148 9.44 -12.55 -8.82
N GLU A 149 9.41 -12.85 -10.11
CA GLU A 149 10.03 -14.07 -10.66
C GLU A 149 11.56 -14.07 -10.52
N GLN A 150 12.20 -12.91 -10.62
CA GLN A 150 13.63 -12.76 -10.30
C GLN A 150 13.90 -13.03 -8.82
N ALA A 151 13.09 -12.48 -7.91
CA ALA A 151 13.22 -12.70 -6.48
C ALA A 151 13.14 -14.20 -6.13
N LEU A 152 12.15 -14.91 -6.69
CA LEU A 152 11.99 -16.35 -6.53
C LEU A 152 13.19 -17.13 -7.08
N ARG A 153 13.64 -16.82 -8.30
CA ARG A 153 14.82 -17.46 -8.91
C ARG A 153 16.08 -17.29 -8.09
N TYR A 154 16.22 -16.16 -7.40
CA TYR A 154 17.37 -15.84 -6.56
C TYR A 154 17.21 -16.28 -5.09
N GLY A 155 16.09 -16.92 -4.72
CA GLY A 155 15.86 -17.38 -3.35
C GLY A 155 15.61 -16.25 -2.35
N LEU A 156 15.03 -15.13 -2.81
CA LEU A 156 14.63 -14.02 -1.94
C LEU A 156 13.20 -14.26 -1.43
N PHE A 157 13.07 -14.74 -0.20
CA PHE A 157 11.79 -15.09 0.43
C PHE A 157 11.21 -14.01 1.34
N THR A 158 11.82 -12.84 1.39
CA THR A 158 11.41 -11.66 2.16
C THR A 158 11.62 -10.42 1.30
N VAL A 159 10.54 -9.75 0.91
CA VAL A 159 10.60 -8.60 -0.01
C VAL A 159 9.76 -7.44 0.49
N GLU A 160 10.18 -6.23 0.17
CA GLU A 160 9.33 -5.05 0.25
C GLU A 160 8.93 -4.65 -1.18
N LEU A 161 7.65 -4.39 -1.43
CA LEU A 161 7.23 -3.82 -2.71
C LEU A 161 7.10 -2.30 -2.58
N ASP A 162 7.68 -1.57 -3.52
CA ASP A 162 7.54 -0.12 -3.61
C ASP A 162 6.16 0.25 -4.19
N MET A 163 5.25 0.76 -3.35
CA MET A 163 3.90 1.13 -3.76
C MET A 163 3.78 2.55 -4.30
N SER A 164 4.89 3.24 -4.61
CA SER A 164 4.87 4.61 -5.11
C SER A 164 3.93 4.81 -6.31
N HIS A 165 3.96 3.88 -7.28
CA HIS A 165 3.05 3.92 -8.43
C HIS A 165 1.58 3.63 -8.06
N LEU A 166 1.36 2.66 -7.15
CA LEU A 166 0.02 2.35 -6.67
C LEU A 166 -0.57 3.55 -5.93
N ALA A 167 0.16 4.15 -4.99
CA ALA A 167 -0.27 5.31 -4.24
C ALA A 167 -0.66 6.46 -5.18
N ALA A 168 0.18 6.78 -6.16
CA ALA A 168 -0.14 7.81 -7.16
C ALA A 168 -1.42 7.47 -7.95
N SER A 169 -1.63 6.20 -8.28
CA SER A 169 -2.81 5.73 -9.00
C SER A 169 -4.08 5.79 -8.15
N LEU A 170 -4.02 5.38 -6.87
CA LEU A 170 -5.15 5.44 -5.94
C LEU A 170 -5.54 6.89 -5.61
N HIS A 171 -4.58 7.80 -5.52
CA HIS A 171 -4.83 9.22 -5.21
C HIS A 171 -5.28 10.04 -6.43
N SER A 172 -5.20 9.47 -7.63
CA SER A 172 -5.72 10.07 -8.86
C SER A 172 -7.26 9.99 -8.90
N PRO A 173 -7.95 10.95 -9.54
CA PRO A 173 -9.38 10.81 -9.87
C PRO A 173 -9.64 9.72 -10.93
N ASP A 174 -8.60 9.23 -11.60
CA ASP A 174 -8.67 8.16 -12.59
C ASP A 174 -8.93 6.80 -11.93
N ILE A 175 -10.21 6.41 -11.89
CA ILE A 175 -10.67 5.15 -11.30
C ILE A 175 -10.11 3.94 -12.04
N ASP A 176 -9.86 4.08 -13.34
CA ASP A 176 -9.40 3.02 -14.21
C ASP A 176 -7.98 2.62 -13.84
N ARG A 177 -7.10 3.62 -13.83
CA ARG A 177 -5.71 3.50 -13.38
C ARG A 177 -5.63 2.97 -11.95
N ALA A 178 -6.51 3.44 -11.06
CA ALA A 178 -6.57 2.96 -9.68
C ALA A 178 -6.96 1.48 -9.59
N PHE A 179 -7.95 1.06 -10.39
CA PHE A 179 -8.42 -0.33 -10.46
C PHE A 179 -7.33 -1.27 -11.00
N ASP A 180 -6.67 -0.92 -12.10
CA ASP A 180 -5.62 -1.76 -12.69
C ASP A 180 -4.41 -1.88 -11.76
N ALA A 181 -3.94 -0.76 -11.19
CA ALA A 181 -2.81 -0.78 -10.27
C ALA A 181 -3.11 -1.62 -9.01
N LEU A 182 -4.32 -1.50 -8.45
CA LEU A 182 -4.73 -2.29 -7.31
C LEU A 182 -4.89 -3.77 -7.67
N SER A 183 -5.51 -4.08 -8.80
CA SER A 183 -5.67 -5.44 -9.32
C SER A 183 -4.33 -6.15 -9.45
N HIS A 184 -3.36 -5.42 -10.01
CA HIS A 184 -2.00 -5.89 -10.21
C HIS A 184 -1.31 -6.19 -8.87
N VAL A 185 -1.30 -5.23 -7.94
CA VAL A 185 -0.63 -5.40 -6.63
C VAL A 185 -1.26 -6.51 -5.80
N LEU A 186 -2.59 -6.61 -5.75
CA LEU A 186 -3.28 -7.69 -5.03
C LEU A 186 -2.96 -9.07 -5.63
N SER A 187 -2.90 -9.16 -6.95
CA SER A 187 -2.56 -10.40 -7.64
C SER A 187 -1.10 -10.79 -7.44
N LEU A 188 -0.18 -9.81 -7.47
CA LEU A 188 1.24 -10.01 -7.21
C LEU A 188 1.49 -10.45 -5.76
N GLY A 189 0.83 -9.82 -4.79
CA GLY A 189 0.89 -10.24 -3.38
C GLY A 189 0.42 -11.67 -3.18
N ARG A 190 -0.72 -12.06 -3.79
CA ARG A 190 -1.19 -13.46 -3.74
C ARG A 190 -0.20 -14.42 -4.41
N TYR A 191 0.38 -14.03 -5.54
CA TYR A 191 1.39 -14.83 -6.24
C TYR A 191 2.60 -15.09 -5.33
N LEU A 192 3.21 -14.04 -4.78
CA LEU A 192 4.38 -14.13 -3.89
C LEU A 192 4.09 -15.00 -2.64
N ASN A 193 2.95 -14.81 -1.97
CA ASN A 193 2.59 -15.62 -0.81
C ASN A 193 2.40 -17.11 -1.15
N ARG A 194 1.81 -17.44 -2.31
CA ARG A 194 1.69 -18.83 -2.76
C ARG A 194 3.05 -19.50 -2.97
N HIS A 195 4.08 -18.70 -3.25
CA HIS A 195 5.47 -19.15 -3.36
C HIS A 195 6.26 -19.02 -2.05
N GLY A 196 5.59 -18.77 -0.91
CA GLY A 196 6.23 -18.70 0.40
C GLY A 196 7.03 -17.43 0.67
N VAL A 197 6.85 -16.38 -0.13
CA VAL A 197 7.53 -15.09 0.07
C VAL A 197 6.73 -14.23 1.04
N GLU A 198 7.38 -13.75 2.10
CA GLU A 198 6.87 -12.72 2.99
C GLU A 198 6.94 -11.34 2.31
N VAL A 199 5.79 -10.68 2.19
CA VAL A 199 5.67 -9.41 1.46
C VAL A 199 5.36 -8.26 2.41
N HIS A 200 6.24 -7.27 2.42
CA HIS A 200 6.08 -5.97 3.06
C HIS A 200 5.77 -4.90 2.01
N LEU A 201 5.16 -3.79 2.41
CA LEU A 201 4.80 -2.70 1.51
C LEU A 201 5.39 -1.37 2.00
N GLY A 202 6.01 -0.61 1.10
CA GLY A 202 6.47 0.77 1.34
C GLY A 202 5.94 1.71 0.25
N GLY A 203 6.42 2.96 0.18
CA GLY A 203 6.19 3.81 -1.00
C GLY A 203 4.92 4.68 -0.98
N GLY A 204 4.73 5.48 0.07
CA GLY A 204 3.81 6.63 0.00
C GLY A 204 2.31 6.34 0.08
N LEU A 205 1.93 5.23 0.74
CA LEU A 205 0.54 4.88 1.05
C LEU A 205 -0.08 5.85 2.08
N ARG A 206 -1.39 6.06 1.99
CA ARG A 206 -2.24 6.81 2.94
C ARG A 206 -3.12 5.87 3.77
N PRO A 207 -3.69 6.34 4.91
CA PRO A 207 -4.57 5.51 5.75
C PRO A 207 -5.67 4.76 4.97
N ALA A 208 -6.30 5.41 3.99
CA ALA A 208 -7.35 4.81 3.16
C ALA A 208 -6.83 3.64 2.28
N ASP A 209 -5.60 3.75 1.76
CA ASP A 209 -4.98 2.70 0.93
C ASP A 209 -4.69 1.44 1.76
N LEU A 210 -4.27 1.64 3.02
CA LEU A 210 -3.92 0.55 3.94
C LEU A 210 -5.09 -0.40 4.16
N ARG A 211 -6.31 0.13 4.25
CA ARG A 211 -7.51 -0.68 4.47
C ARG A 211 -7.75 -1.69 3.34
N VAL A 212 -7.66 -1.22 2.09
CA VAL A 212 -7.83 -2.05 0.89
C VAL A 212 -6.74 -3.13 0.83
N LEU A 213 -5.50 -2.76 1.09
CA LEU A 213 -4.35 -3.67 1.02
C LEU A 213 -4.36 -4.68 2.18
N ALA A 214 -4.63 -4.24 3.41
CA ALA A 214 -4.69 -5.09 4.59
C ALA A 214 -5.79 -6.15 4.50
N ARG A 215 -6.93 -5.83 3.86
CA ARG A 215 -8.03 -6.79 3.64
C ARG A 215 -7.60 -8.04 2.86
N SER A 216 -6.61 -7.93 1.99
CA SER A 216 -6.16 -9.06 1.17
C SER A 216 -5.47 -10.17 1.97
N GLY A 217 -5.02 -9.89 3.20
CA GLY A 217 -4.21 -10.79 4.00
C GLY A 217 -2.85 -11.16 3.37
N SER A 218 -2.49 -10.52 2.25
CA SER A 218 -1.31 -10.85 1.45
C SER A 218 -0.04 -10.09 1.88
N PHE A 219 -0.16 -9.15 2.82
CA PHE A 219 0.94 -8.26 3.20
C PHE A 219 1.14 -8.31 4.72
N ARG A 220 2.38 -8.54 5.15
CA ARG A 220 2.71 -8.76 6.57
C ARG A 220 3.06 -7.48 7.32
N GLN A 221 3.64 -6.50 6.64
CA GLN A 221 3.98 -5.21 7.24
C GLN A 221 3.82 -4.07 6.24
N PHE A 222 3.43 -2.92 6.76
CA PHE A 222 3.34 -1.65 6.04
C PHE A 222 4.36 -0.69 6.64
N ASN A 223 5.23 -0.15 5.79
CA ASN A 223 6.28 0.80 6.15
C ASN A 223 5.85 2.20 5.68
N ILE A 224 5.44 3.06 6.61
CA ILE A 224 4.86 4.38 6.32
C ILE A 224 5.79 5.48 6.81
N GLY A 225 6.10 6.47 5.97
CA GLY A 225 6.99 7.57 6.33
C GLY A 225 6.35 8.92 6.06
N ARG A 226 6.96 9.68 5.14
CA ARG A 226 6.59 11.05 4.76
C ARG A 226 5.10 11.39 4.65
N ARG A 227 4.27 10.44 4.19
CA ARG A 227 2.83 10.65 4.02
C ARG A 227 2.04 10.76 5.32
N LEU A 228 2.62 10.38 6.45
CA LEU A 228 2.03 10.54 7.78
C LEU A 228 2.29 11.93 8.39
N MET A 229 3.31 12.65 7.89
CA MET A 229 3.75 13.89 8.54
C MET A 229 2.68 14.99 8.56
N PRO A 230 1.89 15.24 7.51
CA PRO A 230 0.82 16.23 7.57
C PRO A 230 -0.19 15.96 8.70
N GLU A 231 -0.63 14.72 8.85
CA GLU A 231 -1.55 14.29 9.91
C GLU A 231 -0.87 14.37 11.28
N ALA A 232 0.40 13.98 11.39
CA ALA A 232 1.17 14.09 12.62
C ALA A 232 1.37 15.54 13.09
N LEU A 233 1.49 16.50 12.16
CA LEU A 233 1.56 17.92 12.48
C LEU A 233 0.21 18.50 12.94
N ASN A 234 -0.90 17.95 12.43
CA ASN A 234 -2.24 18.42 12.78
C ASN A 234 -2.74 17.81 14.09
N ASP A 235 -2.57 16.49 14.27
CA ASP A 235 -3.21 15.71 15.35
C ASP A 235 -2.19 15.17 16.37
N GLY A 236 -0.90 15.30 16.09
CA GLY A 236 0.19 14.68 16.85
C GLY A 236 0.60 13.30 16.32
N LEU A 237 1.90 12.98 16.41
CA LEU A 237 2.47 11.75 15.82
C LEU A 237 1.84 10.47 16.36
N SER A 238 1.69 10.34 17.69
CA SER A 238 1.09 9.15 18.31
C SER A 238 -0.37 8.93 17.87
N ALA A 239 -1.17 10.00 17.82
CA ALA A 239 -2.56 9.94 17.35
C ALA A 239 -2.67 9.58 15.86
N ALA A 240 -1.80 10.14 15.02
CA ALA A 240 -1.74 9.83 13.60
C ALA A 240 -1.35 8.36 13.37
N VAL A 241 -0.37 7.82 14.10
CA VAL A 241 0.01 6.40 14.04
C VAL A 241 -1.13 5.49 14.51
N LYS A 242 -1.81 5.85 15.61
CA LYS A 242 -2.97 5.12 16.11
C LYS A 242 -4.08 5.03 15.07
N THR A 243 -4.34 6.12 14.35
CA THR A 243 -5.31 6.15 13.24
C THR A 243 -4.92 5.15 12.13
N LEU A 244 -3.64 5.06 11.76
CA LEU A 244 -3.17 4.05 10.80
C LEU A 244 -3.43 2.62 11.31
N ARG A 245 -3.10 2.32 12.58
CA ARG A 245 -3.33 1.00 13.19
C ARG A 245 -4.81 0.64 13.24
N GLU A 246 -5.68 1.59 13.57
CA GLU A 246 -7.12 1.39 13.57
C GLU A 246 -7.65 1.14 12.16
N CYS A 247 -7.17 1.88 11.15
CA CYS A 247 -7.51 1.64 9.75
C CYS A 247 -7.15 0.21 9.31
N MET A 248 -5.96 -0.28 9.70
CA MET A 248 -5.48 -1.61 9.36
C MET A 248 -6.19 -2.73 10.12
N SER A 249 -6.46 -2.55 11.41
CA SER A 249 -7.10 -3.56 12.27
C SER A 249 -8.60 -3.73 11.95
N ARG A 250 -9.26 -2.65 11.51
CA ARG A 250 -10.65 -2.68 11.04
C ARG A 250 -10.80 -3.16 9.60
N ALA A 251 -9.70 -3.34 8.87
CA ALA A 251 -9.74 -3.80 7.48
C ALA A 251 -10.52 -5.14 7.37
N GLY A 252 -11.64 -5.12 6.66
CA GLY A 252 -12.50 -6.29 6.44
C GLY A 252 -13.40 -6.65 7.61
N ARG A 253 -13.52 -5.77 8.61
CA ARG A 253 -14.32 -5.99 9.82
C ARG A 253 -15.22 -4.78 10.11
N GLY A 254 -16.28 -5.00 10.89
CA GLY A 254 -17.27 -3.96 11.21
C GLY A 254 -17.76 -3.27 9.94
N ASP A 255 -17.72 -1.94 9.91
CA ASP A 255 -18.12 -1.14 8.74
C ASP A 255 -17.32 -1.45 7.47
N ASP A 256 -16.11 -2.04 7.55
CA ASP A 256 -15.33 -2.41 6.36
C ASP A 256 -15.55 -3.86 5.91
N ALA A 257 -16.41 -4.62 6.60
CA ALA A 257 -16.77 -5.96 6.18
C ALA A 257 -17.45 -5.94 4.80
N PRO A 258 -17.21 -6.94 3.94
CA PRO A 258 -17.83 -7.00 2.61
C PRO A 258 -19.34 -6.79 2.63
N VAL A 259 -20.05 -7.43 3.57
CA VAL A 259 -21.51 -7.31 3.74
C VAL A 259 -21.94 -5.88 4.02
N GLU A 260 -21.24 -5.16 4.91
CA GLU A 260 -21.57 -3.77 5.24
C GLU A 260 -21.23 -2.82 4.09
N ARG A 261 -20.15 -3.08 3.35
CA ARG A 261 -19.80 -2.35 2.12
C ARG A 261 -20.85 -2.54 1.04
N HIS A 262 -21.30 -3.79 0.82
CA HIS A 262 -22.38 -4.11 -0.11
C HIS A 262 -23.68 -3.40 0.28
N LYS A 263 -24.05 -3.45 1.56
CA LYS A 263 -25.24 -2.79 2.09
C LYS A 263 -25.21 -1.28 1.84
N ARG A 264 -24.11 -0.59 2.17
CA ARG A 264 -23.97 0.85 1.91
C ARG A 264 -24.11 1.21 0.44
N LEU A 265 -23.54 0.39 -0.45
CA LEU A 265 -23.70 0.63 -1.89
C LEU A 265 -25.14 0.43 -2.35
N ALA A 266 -25.82 -0.60 -1.86
CA ALA A 266 -27.23 -0.85 -2.16
C ALA A 266 -28.14 0.28 -1.63
N GLU A 267 -27.93 0.73 -0.40
CA GLU A 267 -28.65 1.87 0.19
C GLU A 267 -28.41 3.16 -0.59
N ARG A 268 -27.16 3.42 -0.99
CA ARG A 268 -26.83 4.56 -1.85
C ARG A 268 -27.58 4.48 -3.16
N VAL A 269 -27.58 3.33 -3.83
CA VAL A 269 -28.32 3.12 -5.08
C VAL A 269 -29.81 3.31 -4.85
N ALA A 270 -30.40 2.77 -3.78
CA ALA A 270 -31.82 2.91 -3.44
C ALA A 270 -32.22 4.38 -3.19
N GLY A 271 -31.33 5.20 -2.61
CA GLY A 271 -31.54 6.62 -2.40
C GLY A 271 -31.35 7.52 -3.64
N MET A 272 -30.87 6.98 -4.77
CA MET A 272 -30.74 7.76 -6.00
C MET A 272 -32.11 8.17 -6.56
N GLY A 273 -32.20 9.39 -7.09
CA GLY A 273 -33.36 9.82 -7.87
C GLY A 273 -33.56 8.98 -9.14
N ASP A 274 -34.65 9.25 -9.85
CA ASP A 274 -34.93 8.57 -11.12
C ASP A 274 -33.87 8.95 -12.17
N THR A 275 -33.15 7.94 -12.65
CA THR A 275 -32.05 8.09 -13.63
C THR A 275 -32.13 6.93 -14.62
N ARG A 276 -31.52 7.11 -15.80
CA ARG A 276 -31.49 6.07 -16.84
C ARG A 276 -30.78 4.79 -16.38
N LEU A 277 -30.01 4.85 -15.29
CA LEU A 277 -29.28 3.73 -14.72
C LEU A 277 -29.97 3.11 -13.49
N LYS A 278 -30.97 3.76 -12.88
CA LYS A 278 -31.53 3.38 -11.57
C LYS A 278 -31.92 1.90 -11.51
N GLU A 279 -32.83 1.46 -12.37
CA GLU A 279 -33.31 0.07 -12.39
C GLU A 279 -32.17 -0.94 -12.62
N ARG A 280 -31.21 -0.59 -13.48
CA ARG A 280 -30.04 -1.44 -13.78
C ARG A 280 -29.10 -1.54 -12.59
N LEU A 281 -28.87 -0.43 -11.88
CA LEU A 281 -28.07 -0.39 -10.66
C LEU A 281 -28.73 -1.19 -9.54
N GLU A 282 -30.04 -1.06 -9.35
CA GLU A 282 -30.76 -1.87 -8.37
C GLU A 282 -30.68 -3.37 -8.68
N ARG A 283 -30.81 -3.74 -9.96
CA ARG A 283 -30.62 -5.12 -10.39
C ARG A 283 -29.19 -5.61 -10.14
N PHE A 284 -28.18 -4.80 -10.46
CA PHE A 284 -26.78 -5.09 -10.14
C PHE A 284 -26.57 -5.33 -8.64
N CYS A 285 -27.16 -4.48 -7.79
CA CYS A 285 -27.07 -4.62 -6.33
C CYS A 285 -27.67 -5.94 -5.83
N ARG A 286 -28.70 -6.49 -6.48
CA ARG A 286 -29.29 -7.78 -6.13
C ARG A 286 -28.52 -8.97 -6.69
N GLU A 287 -28.09 -8.90 -7.94
CA GLU A 287 -27.59 -10.07 -8.68
C GLU A 287 -26.07 -10.26 -8.60
N VAL A 288 -25.31 -9.17 -8.53
CA VAL A 288 -23.86 -9.18 -8.74
C VAL A 288 -23.10 -8.66 -7.53
N LEU A 289 -23.54 -7.55 -6.95
CA LEU A 289 -22.84 -6.89 -5.84
C LEU A 289 -22.48 -7.83 -4.66
N PRO A 290 -23.35 -8.76 -4.21
CA PRO A 290 -23.03 -9.65 -3.08
C PRO A 290 -21.83 -10.57 -3.32
N ARG A 291 -21.42 -10.76 -4.58
CA ARG A 291 -20.28 -11.60 -4.99
C ARG A 291 -19.02 -10.79 -5.25
N LEU A 292 -19.08 -9.46 -5.18
CA LEU A 292 -17.94 -8.61 -5.48
C LEU A 292 -16.99 -8.53 -4.29
N GLU A 293 -15.73 -8.83 -4.58
CA GLU A 293 -14.59 -8.57 -3.71
C GLU A 293 -13.69 -7.50 -4.31
N ASP A 294 -12.67 -7.08 -3.57
CA ASP A 294 -11.66 -6.20 -4.14
C ASP A 294 -10.83 -6.91 -5.21
N PRO A 295 -10.47 -6.21 -6.29
CA PRO A 295 -10.57 -4.76 -6.51
C PRO A 295 -11.91 -4.29 -7.11
N GLN A 296 -12.81 -5.20 -7.48
CA GLN A 296 -14.09 -4.87 -8.14
C GLN A 296 -15.02 -4.05 -7.23
N LEU A 297 -15.10 -4.43 -5.96
CA LEU A 297 -15.90 -3.72 -4.98
C LEU A 297 -15.37 -2.30 -4.75
N TYR A 298 -14.05 -2.13 -4.61
CA TYR A 298 -13.40 -0.82 -4.55
C TYR A 298 -13.74 0.08 -5.77
N ALA A 299 -13.69 -0.47 -6.99
CA ALA A 299 -14.07 0.28 -8.19
C ALA A 299 -15.55 0.67 -8.19
N ALA A 300 -16.45 -0.25 -7.79
CA ALA A 300 -17.88 0.03 -7.70
C ALA A 300 -18.18 1.15 -6.68
N GLU A 301 -17.53 1.13 -5.52
CA GLU A 301 -17.64 2.20 -4.51
C GLU A 301 -17.21 3.55 -5.08
N ARG A 302 -16.07 3.62 -5.76
CA ARG A 302 -15.57 4.87 -6.33
C ARG A 302 -16.44 5.41 -7.46
N LEU A 303 -16.91 4.53 -8.35
CA LEU A 303 -17.79 4.92 -9.46
C LEU A 303 -19.13 5.46 -8.95
N LEU A 304 -19.70 4.80 -7.94
CA LEU A 304 -20.99 5.20 -7.39
C LEU A 304 -20.86 6.40 -6.45
N ALA A 305 -19.71 6.60 -5.79
CA ALA A 305 -19.42 7.77 -4.96
C ALA A 305 -19.40 9.09 -5.75
N GLY A 306 -18.99 9.03 -7.03
CA GLY A 306 -18.95 10.19 -7.91
C GLY A 306 -20.30 10.62 -8.48
N PRO A 307 -20.32 11.69 -9.30
CA PRO A 307 -21.52 12.14 -10.00
C PRO A 307 -22.03 11.09 -11.00
N LEU A 308 -23.32 10.74 -10.94
CA LEU A 308 -23.94 9.73 -11.81
C LEU A 308 -23.79 10.04 -13.30
N VAL A 309 -23.78 11.31 -13.68
CA VAL A 309 -23.55 11.74 -15.08
C VAL A 309 -22.23 11.21 -15.64
N ARG A 310 -21.19 11.07 -14.81
CA ARG A 310 -19.90 10.48 -15.25
C ARG A 310 -20.03 8.98 -15.50
N LEU A 311 -20.77 8.28 -14.64
CA LEU A 311 -21.05 6.85 -14.81
C LEU A 311 -21.90 6.62 -16.06
N GLU A 312 -22.92 7.45 -16.30
CA GLU A 312 -23.73 7.40 -17.52
C GLU A 312 -22.88 7.62 -18.77
N ALA A 313 -22.04 8.66 -18.78
CA ALA A 313 -21.15 8.94 -19.90
C ALA A 313 -20.25 7.73 -20.22
N LEU A 314 -19.69 7.06 -19.21
CA LEU A 314 -18.89 5.85 -19.37
C LEU A 314 -19.70 4.67 -19.92
N VAL A 315 -20.89 4.43 -19.37
CA VAL A 315 -21.76 3.31 -19.78
C VAL A 315 -22.26 3.49 -21.21
N PHE A 316 -22.57 4.72 -21.63
CA PHE A 316 -23.09 5.00 -22.97
C PHE A 316 -22.04 5.43 -23.99
N ALA A 317 -20.77 5.57 -23.60
CA ALA A 317 -19.69 5.88 -24.52
C ALA A 317 -19.59 4.82 -25.64
N ALA A 318 -19.46 5.29 -26.89
CA ALA A 318 -19.27 4.42 -28.05
C ALA A 318 -18.01 3.56 -27.90
N ASN A 319 -16.91 4.19 -27.46
CA ASN A 319 -15.65 3.53 -27.14
C ASN A 319 -15.43 3.55 -25.63
N LEU A 320 -15.33 2.37 -25.03
CA LEU A 320 -14.92 2.22 -23.64
C LEU A 320 -13.42 1.93 -23.61
N PRO A 321 -12.62 2.63 -22.78
CA PRO A 321 -11.23 2.24 -22.57
C PRO A 321 -11.16 0.77 -22.13
N ALA A 322 -10.17 0.03 -22.65
CA ALA A 322 -10.04 -1.42 -22.44
C ALA A 322 -9.97 -1.80 -20.94
N SER A 323 -9.38 -0.92 -20.14
CA SER A 323 -9.19 -1.04 -18.70
C SER A 323 -10.54 -0.95 -17.93
N PHE A 324 -11.45 -0.04 -18.32
CA PHE A 324 -12.82 -0.03 -17.77
C PHE A 324 -13.64 -1.28 -18.15
N ALA A 325 -13.27 -2.00 -19.22
CA ALA A 325 -13.96 -3.24 -19.61
C ALA A 325 -13.76 -4.37 -18.60
N GLY A 326 -12.68 -4.29 -17.79
CA GLY A 326 -12.42 -5.21 -16.68
C GLY A 326 -13.29 -4.95 -15.45
N ILE A 327 -13.94 -3.78 -15.35
CA ILE A 327 -14.77 -3.41 -14.20
C ILE A 327 -16.18 -4.01 -14.35
N THR A 328 -16.54 -4.85 -13.38
CA THR A 328 -17.77 -5.65 -13.41
C THR A 328 -19.04 -4.79 -13.45
N LEU A 329 -19.06 -3.68 -12.68
CA LEU A 329 -20.17 -2.73 -12.69
C LEU A 329 -20.39 -2.16 -14.10
N ILE A 330 -19.33 -1.69 -14.76
CA ILE A 330 -19.42 -1.11 -16.11
C ILE A 330 -19.87 -2.16 -17.12
N LYS A 331 -19.24 -3.35 -17.09
CA LYS A 331 -19.60 -4.47 -17.97
C LYS A 331 -21.07 -4.83 -17.82
N TYR A 332 -21.56 -4.95 -16.59
CA TYR A 332 -22.94 -5.28 -16.30
C TYR A 332 -23.91 -4.22 -16.85
N LEU A 333 -23.67 -2.94 -16.59
CA LEU A 333 -24.54 -1.84 -17.03
C LEU A 333 -24.58 -1.68 -18.56
N ARG A 334 -23.48 -2.04 -19.25
CA ARG A 334 -23.40 -2.04 -20.72
C ARG A 334 -24.08 -3.25 -21.36
N GLN A 335 -23.96 -4.43 -20.75
CA GLN A 335 -24.59 -5.66 -21.25
C GLN A 335 -26.11 -5.68 -21.04
N THR A 336 -26.59 -5.02 -19.99
CA THR A 336 -28.02 -4.94 -19.66
C THR A 336 -28.73 -3.76 -20.34
N GLN A 337 -28.17 -3.21 -21.42
CA GLN A 337 -28.93 -2.30 -22.29
C GLN A 337 -30.11 -3.08 -22.90
N SER A 338 -31.34 -2.68 -22.58
CA SER A 338 -32.55 -3.35 -23.08
C SER A 338 -32.54 -3.46 -24.62
N PRO A 339 -32.99 -4.59 -25.20
CA PRO A 339 -33.39 -4.62 -26.60
C PRO A 339 -34.65 -3.75 -26.75
N GLY A 340 -34.48 -2.58 -27.37
CA GLY A 340 -35.50 -1.52 -27.39
C GLY A 340 -35.62 -0.82 -28.73
N ARG A 341 -35.70 -1.59 -29.82
CA ARG A 341 -36.54 -1.31 -30.99
C ARG A 341 -36.65 -2.61 -31.79
N SER A 342 -37.75 -3.31 -31.58
CA SER A 342 -38.26 -4.30 -32.53
C SER A 342 -38.15 -3.73 -33.94
N GLY A 343 -37.40 -4.40 -34.82
CA GLY A 343 -37.45 -4.12 -36.24
C GLY A 343 -38.89 -4.22 -36.69
N THR A 344 -39.45 -3.11 -37.15
CA THR A 344 -40.67 -3.11 -37.94
C THR A 344 -40.44 -4.10 -39.10
N PRO A 345 -41.31 -5.09 -39.33
CA PRO A 345 -41.21 -5.89 -40.52
C PRO A 345 -41.43 -4.93 -41.69
N LEU A 346 -40.43 -4.78 -42.55
CA LEU A 346 -40.61 -4.18 -43.87
C LEU A 346 -41.72 -4.96 -44.58
N ARG A 347 -42.93 -4.41 -44.57
CA ARG A 347 -44.00 -4.80 -45.49
C ARG A 347 -43.44 -4.63 -46.90
N ARG A 348 -43.33 -5.74 -47.63
CA ARG A 348 -43.26 -5.71 -49.09
C ARG A 348 -44.59 -5.16 -49.60
N ALA A 349 -44.59 -3.94 -50.13
CA ALA A 349 -45.41 -3.57 -51.28
C ALA A 349 -44.50 -3.84 -52.49
N GLY A 350 -44.90 -4.64 -53.47
CA GLY A 350 -46.11 -4.44 -54.28
C GLY A 350 -45.61 -3.81 -55.57
#